data_AF-A0A975T072-F1
#
_entry.id   AF-A0A975T072-F1
#
_cell.length_a   1.000
_cell.length_b   1.000
_cell.length_c   1.000
_cell.angle_alpha   90.00
_cell.angle_beta   90.00
_cell.angle_gamma   90.00
#
_symmetry.space_group_name_H-M   'P 1'
#
loop_
_entity.id
_entity.type
_entity.pdbx_description
1 polymer ?
#
loop_
_entity_poly.entity_id
_entity_poly.type
_entity_poly.pdbx_seq_one_letter_code
_entity_poly.pdbx_strand_id
1 'polypeptide(L)'
;MTDQPTWHTAWVSALDELELTLEETTRLLAGGDVDEVLSATPWSPPELAAPLPSDLLVRAQGLLARQQELMGLTAAAMTGNRDDVVLLGRVNSYAGSRRTEPAVYLDVRA
;
A
#
# COMPACT_ATOMS: atom_id res chain seq x y z
N MET A 1 -25.34 -23.04 22.33
CA MET A 1 -24.62 -24.23 21.89
C MET A 1 -23.65 -23.74 20.84
N THR A 2 -22.39 -23.49 21.24
CA THR A 2 -21.37 -22.86 20.40
C THR A 2 -20.94 -23.87 19.33
N ASP A 3 -21.34 -23.61 18.09
CA ASP A 3 -20.87 -24.41 16.96
C ASP A 3 -19.40 -24.05 16.73
N GLN A 4 -18.51 -24.94 17.10
CA GLN A 4 -17.07 -24.70 17.00
C GLN A 4 -16.71 -24.85 15.53
N PRO A 5 -16.14 -23.81 14.86
CA PRO A 5 -15.80 -23.92 13.45
C PRO A 5 -14.87 -25.11 13.26
N THR A 6 -15.17 -25.95 12.26
CA THR A 6 -14.26 -27.03 11.90
C THR A 6 -12.91 -26.43 11.49
N TRP A 7 -11.83 -27.17 11.72
CA TRP A 7 -10.48 -26.73 11.34
C TRP A 7 -10.39 -26.28 9.86
N HIS A 8 -11.13 -26.94 8.96
CA HIS A 8 -11.23 -26.57 7.55
C HIS A 8 -11.92 -25.22 7.38
N THR A 9 -13.08 -25.02 8.01
CA THR A 9 -13.80 -23.74 8.00
C THR A 9 -12.96 -22.60 8.56
N ALA A 10 -12.15 -22.86 9.59
CA ALA A 10 -11.24 -21.86 10.15
C ALA A 10 -10.15 -21.45 9.15
N TRP A 11 -9.59 -22.41 8.41
CA TRP A 11 -8.66 -22.11 7.31
C TRP A 11 -9.32 -21.34 6.16
N VAL A 12 -10.55 -21.70 5.78
CA VAL A 12 -11.30 -20.96 4.77
C VAL A 12 -11.49 -19.51 5.18
N SER A 13 -12.00 -19.27 6.41
CA SER A 13 -12.21 -17.92 6.95
C SER A 13 -10.92 -17.10 6.95
N ALA A 14 -9.81 -17.71 7.38
CA ALA A 14 -8.53 -17.00 7.42
C ALA A 14 -8.00 -16.62 6.03
N LEU A 15 -8.21 -17.49 5.03
CA LEU A 15 -7.84 -17.20 3.65
C LEU A 15 -8.79 -16.17 3.01
N ASP A 16 -10.07 -16.16 3.37
CA ASP A 16 -11.03 -15.15 2.96
C ASP A 16 -10.62 -13.76 3.49
N GLU A 17 -10.27 -13.66 4.77
CA GLU A 17 -9.79 -12.42 5.39
C GLU A 17 -8.49 -11.92 4.75
N LEU A 18 -7.56 -12.83 4.44
CA LEU A 18 -6.33 -12.47 3.72
C LEU A 18 -6.65 -11.92 2.33
N GLU A 19 -7.55 -12.59 1.59
CA GLU A 19 -7.95 -12.17 0.25
C GLU A 19 -8.56 -10.76 0.24
N LEU A 20 -9.46 -10.45 1.18
CA LEU A 20 -10.02 -9.11 1.35
C LEU A 20 -8.94 -8.06 1.61
N THR A 21 -7.96 -8.38 2.47
CA THR A 21 -6.83 -7.49 2.77
C THR A 21 -5.98 -7.20 1.53
N LEU A 22 -5.75 -8.21 0.68
CA LEU A 22 -5.03 -8.02 -0.59
C LEU A 22 -5.84 -7.19 -1.58
N GLU A 23 -7.16 -7.32 -1.62
CA GLU A 23 -8.04 -6.49 -2.45
C GLU A 23 -8.03 -5.03 -2.00
N GLU A 24 -8.10 -4.76 -0.70
CA GLU A 24 -7.95 -3.42 -0.12
C GLU A 24 -6.61 -2.80 -0.45
N THR A 25 -5.52 -3.55 -0.28
CA THR A 25 -4.16 -3.11 -0.65
C THR A 25 -4.06 -2.80 -2.15
N THR A 26 -4.69 -3.61 -2.99
CA THR A 26 -4.74 -3.35 -4.44
C THR A 26 -5.47 -2.04 -4.74
N ARG A 27 -6.61 -1.79 -4.08
CA ARG A 27 -7.38 -0.54 -4.24
C ARG A 27 -6.56 0.68 -3.81
N LEU A 28 -5.82 0.59 -2.71
CA LEU A 28 -4.93 1.66 -2.27
C LEU A 28 -3.85 2.00 -3.29
N LEU A 29 -3.17 1.00 -3.83
CA LEU A 29 -2.13 1.20 -4.84
C LEU A 29 -2.69 1.84 -6.12
N ALA A 30 -3.98 1.64 -6.40
CA ALA A 30 -4.69 2.29 -7.50
C ALA A 30 -5.17 3.72 -7.18
N GLY A 31 -4.81 4.29 -6.02
CA GLY A 31 -5.20 5.64 -5.59
C GLY A 31 -6.48 5.68 -4.76
N GLY A 32 -6.85 4.58 -4.10
CA GLY A 32 -7.95 4.52 -3.14
C GLY A 32 -7.72 5.39 -1.89
N ASP A 33 -8.77 5.54 -1.08
CA ASP A 33 -8.73 6.36 0.14
C ASP A 33 -7.85 5.71 1.21
N VAL A 34 -6.85 6.48 1.68
CA VAL A 34 -5.88 6.03 2.69
C VAL A 34 -6.53 5.97 4.07
N ASP A 35 -7.49 6.84 4.37
CA ASP A 35 -8.14 6.89 5.69
C ASP A 35 -9.02 5.65 5.93
N GLU A 36 -9.61 5.11 4.86
CA GLU A 36 -10.39 3.84 4.90
C GLU A 36 -9.51 2.66 5.33
N VAL A 37 -8.25 2.59 4.87
CA VAL A 37 -7.37 1.48 5.21
C VAL A 37 -6.62 1.66 6.53
N LEU A 38 -6.28 2.89 6.91
CA LEU A 38 -5.70 3.13 8.24
C LEU A 38 -6.66 2.77 9.38
N SER A 39 -7.96 2.74 9.09
CA SER A 39 -9.00 2.31 10.03
C SER A 39 -9.35 0.81 9.92
N ALA A 40 -8.84 0.10 8.91
CA ALA A 40 -8.99 -1.34 8.78
C ALA A 40 -8.08 -2.09 9.78
N THR A 41 -8.56 -3.22 10.29
CA THR A 41 -7.74 -4.07 11.18
C THR A 41 -6.71 -4.82 10.34
N PRO A 42 -5.40 -4.71 10.62
CA PRO A 42 -4.39 -5.44 9.87
C PRO A 42 -4.61 -6.95 9.98
N TRP A 43 -4.59 -7.65 8.85
CA TRP A 43 -4.64 -9.11 8.86
C TRP A 43 -3.45 -9.68 9.62
N SER A 44 -3.73 -10.63 10.52
CA SER A 44 -2.74 -11.42 11.22
C SER A 44 -2.95 -12.89 10.87
N PRO A 45 -1.88 -13.66 10.65
CA PRO A 45 -2.00 -15.10 10.50
C PRO A 45 -2.75 -15.70 11.70
N PRO A 46 -3.74 -16.58 11.48
CA PRO A 46 -4.47 -17.20 12.56
C PRO A 46 -3.59 -18.24 13.27
N GLU A 47 -3.75 -18.36 14.60
CA GLU A 47 -3.14 -19.46 15.37
C GLU A 47 -3.95 -20.74 15.22
N LEU A 48 -3.83 -21.40 14.07
CA LEU A 48 -4.51 -22.66 13.79
C LEU A 48 -3.65 -23.85 14.23
N ALA A 49 -4.18 -24.65 15.15
CA ALA A 49 -3.49 -25.85 15.66
C ALA A 49 -3.40 -27.00 14.63
N ALA A 50 -4.08 -26.87 13.48
CA ALA A 50 -4.14 -27.87 12.43
C ALA A 50 -3.44 -27.37 11.15
N PRO A 51 -2.77 -28.25 10.39
CA PRO A 51 -2.13 -27.88 9.13
C PRO A 51 -3.14 -27.41 8.09
N LEU A 52 -2.68 -26.72 7.05
CA LEU A 52 -3.51 -26.31 5.92
C LEU A 52 -4.11 -27.55 5.20
N PRO A 53 -5.44 -27.58 4.94
CA PRO A 53 -6.05 -28.62 4.12
C PRO A 53 -5.43 -28.68 2.71
N SER A 54 -5.23 -29.88 2.17
CA SER A 54 -4.58 -30.07 0.86
C SER A 54 -5.37 -29.48 -0.31
N ASP A 55 -6.69 -29.44 -0.20
CA ASP A 55 -7.60 -28.81 -1.17
C ASP A 55 -7.47 -27.28 -1.19
N LEU A 56 -7.02 -26.66 -0.09
CA LEU A 56 -6.79 -25.22 0.00
C LEU A 56 -5.37 -24.81 -0.41
N LEU A 57 -4.47 -25.77 -0.68
CA LEU A 57 -3.06 -25.50 -0.98
C LEU A 57 -2.89 -24.60 -2.20
N VAL A 58 -3.61 -24.88 -3.29
CA VAL A 58 -3.54 -24.10 -4.53
C VAL A 58 -4.01 -22.67 -4.29
N ARG A 59 -5.08 -22.49 -3.52
CA ARG A 59 -5.61 -21.18 -3.15
C ARG A 59 -4.59 -20.38 -2.34
N ALA A 60 -4.03 -20.99 -1.29
CA ALA A 60 -3.03 -20.35 -0.44
C ALA A 60 -1.78 -19.93 -1.22
N GLN A 61 -1.31 -20.77 -2.16
CA GLN A 61 -0.19 -20.44 -3.03
C GLN A 61 -0.50 -19.25 -3.96
N GLY A 62 -1.73 -19.19 -4.50
CA GLY A 62 -2.18 -18.05 -5.30
C GLY A 62 -2.19 -16.74 -4.50
N LEU A 63 -2.71 -16.78 -3.27
CA LEU A 63 -2.71 -15.62 -2.38
C LEU A 63 -1.28 -15.18 -2.00
N LEU A 64 -0.37 -16.12 -1.73
CA LEU A 64 1.03 -15.81 -1.44
C LEU A 64 1.73 -15.13 -2.62
N ALA A 65 1.51 -15.63 -3.84
CA ALA A 65 2.09 -15.02 -5.04
C ALA A 65 1.58 -13.58 -5.23
N ARG A 66 0.28 -13.34 -5.05
CA ARG A 66 -0.33 -12.01 -5.13
C ARG A 66 0.19 -11.08 -4.03
N GLN A 67 0.37 -11.58 -2.81
CA GLN A 67 0.96 -10.81 -1.72
C GLN A 67 2.39 -10.36 -2.06
N GLN A 68 3.22 -11.24 -2.62
CA GLN A 68 4.60 -10.90 -3.04
C GLN A 68 4.62 -9.86 -4.16
N GLU A 69 3.70 -9.94 -5.12
CA GLU A 69 3.52 -8.93 -6.16
C GLU A 69 3.18 -7.56 -5.56
N LEU A 70 2.19 -7.51 -4.67
CA LEU A 70 1.77 -6.26 -4.00
C LEU A 70 2.88 -5.66 -3.14
N MET A 71 3.70 -6.50 -2.48
CA MET A 71 4.90 -6.02 -1.76
C MET A 71 5.88 -5.32 -2.71
N GLY A 72 6.11 -5.88 -3.89
CA GLY A 72 6.96 -5.27 -4.92
C GLY A 72 6.41 -3.93 -5.40
N LEU A 73 5.11 -3.87 -5.69
CA LEU A 73 4.44 -2.63 -6.09
C LEU A 73 4.48 -1.56 -5.01
N THR A 74 4.28 -1.95 -3.75
CA THR A 74 4.35 -1.04 -2.59
C THR A 74 5.75 -0.45 -2.45
N ALA A 75 6.80 -1.27 -2.55
CA ALA A 75 8.18 -0.80 -2.51
C ALA A 75 8.52 0.15 -3.66
N ALA A 76 8.00 -0.13 -4.86
CA ALA A 76 8.16 0.75 -6.02
C ALA A 76 7.47 2.11 -5.81
N ALA A 77 6.23 2.10 -5.32
CA ALA A 77 5.47 3.32 -5.01
C ALA A 77 6.18 4.18 -3.94
N MET A 78 6.71 3.57 -2.89
CA MET A 78 7.49 4.28 -1.87
C MET A 78 8.77 4.93 -2.43
N THR A 79 9.43 4.27 -3.38
CA THR A 79 10.63 4.82 -4.03
C THR A 79 10.27 6.02 -4.92
N GLY A 80 9.22 5.89 -5.74
CA GLY A 80 8.74 7.00 -6.59
C GLY A 80 8.37 8.24 -5.78
N ASN A 81 7.62 8.07 -4.68
CA ASN A 81 7.23 9.17 -3.80
C ASN A 81 8.45 9.90 -3.19
N ARG A 82 9.55 9.18 -2.89
CA ARG A 82 10.78 9.80 -2.38
C ARG A 82 11.45 10.68 -3.44
N ASP A 83 11.50 10.20 -4.68
CA ASP A 83 12.09 10.95 -5.80
C ASP A 83 11.31 12.24 -6.09
N ASP A 84 9.98 12.17 -6.03
CA ASP A 84 9.09 13.33 -6.21
C ASP A 84 9.31 14.39 -5.11
N VAL A 85 9.44 13.97 -3.85
CA VAL A 85 9.74 14.88 -2.73
C VAL A 85 11.11 15.56 -2.92
N VAL A 86 12.12 14.81 -3.36
CA VAL A 86 13.45 15.36 -3.64
C VAL A 86 13.39 16.37 -4.80
N LEU A 87 12.66 16.06 -5.87
CA LEU A 87 12.48 16.95 -7.01
C LEU A 87 11.77 18.25 -6.61
N LEU A 88 10.67 18.16 -5.85
CA LEU A 88 9.94 19.32 -5.34
C LEU A 88 10.82 20.20 -4.43
N GLY A 89 11.65 19.58 -3.58
CA GLY A 89 12.63 20.29 -2.77
C GLY A 89 13.64 21.09 -3.62
N ARG A 90 14.14 20.50 -4.71
CA ARG A 90 15.04 21.18 -5.65
C ARG A 90 14.34 22.35 -6.34
N VAL A 91 13.15 22.16 -6.89
CA VAL A 91 12.39 23.24 -7.55
C VAL A 91 12.13 24.40 -6.59
N ASN A 92 11.72 24.10 -5.35
CA ASN A 92 11.52 25.12 -4.32
C ASN A 92 12.82 25.89 -4.01
N SER A 93 13.97 25.21 -3.94
CA SER A 93 15.26 25.88 -3.73
C SER A 93 15.66 26.81 -4.88
N TYR A 94 15.42 26.43 -6.14
CA TYR A 94 15.66 27.30 -7.30
C TYR A 94 14.70 28.49 -7.36
N ALA A 95 13.42 28.28 -6.99
CA ALA A 95 12.43 29.36 -6.91
C ALA A 95 12.74 30.34 -5.78
N GLY A 96 13.25 29.86 -4.64
CA GLY A 96 13.74 30.66 -3.53
C GLY A 96 14.97 31.51 -3.89
N SER A 97 15.94 30.93 -4.61
CA SER A 97 17.14 31.66 -5.05
C SER A 97 16.84 32.78 -6.05
N ARG A 98 15.85 32.62 -6.93
CA ARG A 98 15.41 33.69 -7.87
C ARG A 98 14.70 34.86 -7.20
N ARG A 99 14.16 34.67 -5.99
CA ARG A 99 13.44 35.71 -5.24
C ARG A 99 14.37 36.69 -4.50
N THR A 100 15.65 36.34 -4.39
CA THR A 100 16.67 37.15 -3.69
C THR A 100 17.42 38.11 -4.64
N GLU A 101 17.29 37.95 -5.96
CA GLU A 101 17.77 38.96 -6.89
C GLU A 101 16.81 40.16 -6.84
N PRO A 102 17.25 41.36 -6.41
CA PRO A 102 16.37 42.51 -6.36
C PRO A 102 15.87 42.79 -7.78
N ALA A 103 14.56 42.86 -7.95
CA ALA A 103 13.95 43.17 -9.24
C ALA A 103 14.42 44.57 -9.69
N VAL A 104 15.40 44.61 -10.59
CA VAL A 104 15.89 45.85 -11.20
C VAL A 104 14.91 46.25 -12.29
N TYR A 105 14.07 47.24 -12.00
CA TYR A 105 13.16 47.81 -12.99
C TYR A 105 13.94 48.79 -13.87
N LEU A 106 14.13 48.44 -15.14
CA LEU A 106 14.64 49.36 -16.15
C LEU A 106 13.46 50.18 -16.70
N ASP A 107 13.34 51.43 -16.26
CA ASP A 107 12.45 52.40 -16.92
C ASP A 107 13.12 52.82 -18.23
N VAL A 108 12.68 52.22 -19.34
CA VAL A 108 13.13 52.60 -20.69
C VAL A 108 12.23 53.75 -21.13
N ARG A 109 12.70 54.98 -20.92
CA ARG A 109 12.02 56.17 -21.44
C ARG A 109 12.38 56.36 -22.92
N ALA A 110 11.34 56.46 -23.75
CA ALA A 110 11.41 56.80 -25.17
C ALA A 110 11.42 58.32 -25.38
#